data_AF-A0A5Z2YP62-F1
#
_entry.id   AF-A0A5Z2YP62-F1
#
_cell.length_a   1.000
_cell.length_b   1.000
_cell.length_c   1.000
_cell.angle_alpha   90.00
_cell.angle_beta   90.00
_cell.angle_gamma   90.00
#
_symmetry.space_group_name_H-M   'P 1'
#
loop_
_entity.id
_entity.type
_entity.pdbx_description
1 polymer ?
#
loop_
_entity_poly.entity_id
_entity_poly.type
_entity_poly.pdbx_seq_one_letter_code
_entity_poly.pdbx_strand_id
1 'polypeptide(L)' 'MPNLYDQDLRKRTIAYWQETNNKSKTARIFGICRNTLNSWIALYHDQGNTEPKKAQPTGVKHIITDLDSFERYVKAKQFD' A
#
# COMPACT_ATOMS: atom_id res chain seq x y z
N MET A 1 -13.58 -5.88 4.52
CA MET A 1 -12.36 -5.69 5.33
C MET A 1 -11.16 -5.97 4.43
N PRO A 2 -10.17 -5.06 4.28
CA PRO A 2 -8.92 -5.42 3.64
C PRO A 2 -8.29 -6.51 4.50
N ASN A 3 -8.23 -7.74 3.98
CA ASN A 3 -7.58 -8.84 4.69
C ASN A 3 -6.07 -8.56 4.63
N LEU A 4 -5.56 -7.87 5.65
CA LEU A 4 -4.18 -7.45 5.69
C LEU A 4 -3.34 -8.69 6.04
N TYR A 5 -2.99 -9.46 5.02
CA TYR A 5 -2.03 -10.54 5.17
C TYR A 5 -0.73 -9.99 5.75
N ASP A 6 -0.22 -10.69 6.75
CA ASP A 6 1.04 -10.40 7.42
C ASP A 6 2.19 -10.24 6.41
N GLN A 7 3.08 -9.28 6.67
CA GLN A 7 4.13 -8.91 5.71
C GLN A 7 5.15 -10.03 5.55
N ASP A 8 5.43 -10.80 6.62
CA ASP A 8 6.35 -11.93 6.54
C ASP A 8 5.76 -13.09 5.74
N LEU A 9 4.43 -13.28 5.77
CA LEU A 9 3.77 -14.24 4.88
C LEU A 9 3.98 -13.86 3.42
N ARG A 10 3.83 -12.57 3.06
CA ARG A 10 4.02 -12.12 1.67
C ARG A 10 5.44 -12.34 1.18
N LYS A 11 6.43 -11.95 2.01
CA LYS A 11 7.86 -12.14 1.70
C LYS A 11 8.19 -13.61 1.48
N ARG A 12 7.79 -14.49 2.41
CA ARG A 12 8.02 -15.95 2.29
C ARG A 12 7.35 -16.54 1.07
N THR A 13 6.13 -16.10 0.75
CA THR A 13 5.39 -16.58 -0.42
C THR A 13 6.08 -16.20 -1.73
N ILE A 14 6.55 -14.95 -1.87
CA ILE A 14 7.26 -14.50 -3.07
C ILE A 14 8.62 -15.19 -3.22
N ALA A 15 9.39 -15.34 -2.13
CA ALA A 15 10.65 -16.06 -2.16
C ALA A 15 10.47 -17.52 -2.63
N TYR A 16 9.47 -18.22 -2.09
CA TYR A 16 9.16 -19.58 -2.52
C TYR A 16 8.69 -19.66 -3.98
N TRP A 17 7.91 -18.67 -4.44
CA TRP A 17 7.53 -18.61 -5.85
C TRP A 17 8.74 -18.38 -6.76
N GLN A 18 9.71 -17.54 -6.36
CA GLN A 18 10.94 -17.32 -7.14
C GLN A 18 11.78 -18.60 -7.27
N GLU A 19 11.85 -19.43 -6.22
CA GLU A 19 12.58 -20.70 -6.25
C GLU A 19 11.87 -21.76 -7.11
N THR A 20 10.54 -21.88 -6.99
CA THR A 20 9.79 -22.96 -7.63
C THR A 20 9.23 -22.61 -9.01
N ASN A 21 9.15 -21.31 -9.33
CA ASN A 21 8.46 -20.72 -10.48
C ASN A 21 7.02 -21.23 -10.69
N ASN A 22 6.39 -21.80 -9.65
CA ASN A 22 5.09 -22.46 -9.75
C ASN A 22 4.05 -21.78 -8.85
N LYS A 23 3.19 -20.98 -9.48
CA LYS A 23 2.16 -20.18 -8.81
C LYS A 23 1.11 -21.05 -8.11
N SER A 24 0.66 -22.13 -8.75
CA SER A 24 -0.37 -23.02 -8.20
C SER A 24 0.13 -23.77 -6.97
N LYS A 25 1.36 -24.29 -7.04
CA LYS A 25 2.00 -24.98 -5.91
C LYS A 25 2.23 -24.03 -4.75
N THR A 26 2.76 -22.84 -5.02
CA THR A 26 2.99 -21.80 -4.00
C THR A 26 1.69 -21.42 -3.29
N ALA A 27 0.63 -21.12 -4.05
CA ALA A 27 -0.66 -20.75 -3.46
C ALA A 27 -1.23 -21.84 -2.54
N ARG A 28 -1.12 -23.10 -2.94
CA ARG A 28 -1.57 -24.25 -2.13
C ARG A 28 -0.75 -24.44 -0.85
N ILE A 29 0.57 -24.25 -0.90
CA ILE A 29 1.46 -24.42 0.25
C ILE A 29 1.20 -23.36 1.31
N PHE A 30 1.02 -22.10 0.90
CA PHE A 30 0.77 -21.00 1.83
C PHE A 30 -0.72 -20.80 2.15
N GLY A 31 -1.61 -21.65 1.63
CA GLY A 31 -3.05 -21.59 1.89
C GLY A 31 -3.73 -20.31 1.38
N ILE A 32 -3.17 -19.67 0.36
CA ILE A 32 -3.68 -18.42 -0.20
C ILE A 32 -4.37 -18.65 -1.55
N CYS A 33 -5.25 -17.73 -1.93
CA CYS A 33 -5.83 -17.74 -3.27
C CYS A 33 -4.77 -17.41 -4.33
N ARG A 34 -4.85 -18.06 -5.49
CA ARG A 34 -3.94 -17.79 -6.63
C ARG A 34 -4.01 -16.33 -7.10
N ASN A 35 -5.17 -15.70 -7.00
CA ASN A 35 -5.34 -14.28 -7.33
C ASN A 35 -4.54 -13.38 -6.39
N THR A 36 -4.51 -13.69 -5.09
CA THR A 36 -3.71 -12.96 -4.09
C THR A 36 -2.22 -13.04 -4.42
N LEU A 37 -1.73 -14.24 -4.76
CA LEU A 37 -0.34 -14.42 -5.20
C LEU A 37 -0.03 -13.61 -6.46
N ASN A 38 -0.91 -13.63 -7.46
CA ASN A 38 -0.74 -12.83 -8.67
C ASN A 38 -0.65 -11.33 -8.37
N SER A 39 -1.51 -10.82 -7.47
CA SER A 39 -1.46 -9.42 -7.04
C SER A 39 -0.14 -9.07 -6.35
N TRP A 40 0.41 -9.95 -5.52
CA TRP A 40 1.71 -9.73 -4.87
C TRP A 40 2.87 -9.79 -5.85
N ILE A 41 2.83 -10.70 -6.83
CA ILE A 41 3.85 -10.76 -7.90
C ILE A 41 3.82 -9.47 -8.73
N ALA A 42 2.63 -8.97 -9.08
CA ALA A 42 2.48 -7.71 -9.80
C ALA A 42 3.02 -6.52 -8.99
N LEU A 43 2.70 -6.43 -7.69
CA LEU A 43 3.25 -5.41 -6.79
C LEU A 43 4.78 -5.51 -6.69
N TYR A 44 5.32 -6.72 -6.57
CA TYR A 44 6.76 -6.94 -6.52
C TYR A 44 7.47 -6.49 -7.81
N HIS A 45 6.85 -6.73 -8.97
CA HIS A 45 7.38 -6.23 -10.25
C HIS A 45 7.31 -4.71 -10.39
N ASP A 46 6.27 -4.07 -9.85
CA ASP A 46 6.04 -2.62 -9.93
C ASP A 46 6.96 -1.84 -8.97
N GLN A 47 7.17 -2.35 -7.75
CA GLN A 47 7.75 -1.60 -6.63
C GLN A 47 9.03 -2.21 -6.08
N GLY A 48 9.38 -3.44 -6.47
CA GLY A 48 10.45 -4.23 -5.88
C GLY A 48 10.14 -4.73 -4.46
N ASN A 49 8.92 -4.51 -3.95
CA ASN A 49 8.51 -4.92 -2.61
C ASN A 49 7.10 -5.54 -2.60
N THR A 50 6.75 -6.19 -1.48
CA THR A 50 5.43 -6.83 -1.28
C THR A 50 4.54 -6.05 -0.31
N GLU A 51 4.97 -4.84 0.06
CA GLU A 51 4.25 -4.01 1.01
C GLU A 51 2.90 -3.59 0.40
N PRO A 52 1.82 -3.60 1.20
CA PRO A 52 0.57 -3.06 0.71
C PRO A 52 0.75 -1.57 0.38
N LYS A 53 0.20 -1.13 -0.76
CA LYS A 53 0.14 0.30 -1.09
C LYS A 53 -0.46 1.03 0.11
N LYS A 54 0.22 2.08 0.57
CA LYS A 54 -0.28 2.93 1.65
C LYS A 54 -1.70 3.35 1.30
N ALA A 55 -2.64 3.15 2.22
CA ALA A 55 -4.01 3.58 2.01
C ALA A 55 -3.97 5.07 1.69
N GLN A 56 -4.47 5.45 0.52
CA GLN A 56 -4.63 6.87 0.23
C GLN A 56 -5.66 7.42 1.21
N PRO A 57 -5.40 8.55 1.87
CA PRO A 57 -6.37 9.15 2.78
C PRO A 57 -7.65 9.42 1.97
N THR A 58 -8.69 8.66 2.28
CA THR A 58 -10.03 8.85 1.73
C THR A 58 -10.70 9.94 2.56
N GLY A 59 -10.76 11.15 2.01
CA GLY A 59 -11.35 12.32 2.64
C GLY A 59 -11.24 13.54 1.74
N VAL A 60 -11.95 14.61 2.07
CA VAL A 60 -11.83 15.90 1.38
C VAL A 60 -10.39 16.40 1.55
N LYS A 61 -9.75 16.77 0.45
CA LYS A 61 -8.42 17.40 0.49
C LYS A 61 -8.51 18.67 1.33
N HIS A 62 -7.61 18.86 2.29
CA HIS A 62 -7.56 20.12 3.04
C HIS A 62 -7.38 21.29 2.07
N ILE A 63 -8.28 22.27 2.13
CA ILE A 63 -8.25 23.46 1.26
C ILE A 63 -7.05 24.34 1.61
N ILE A 64 -6.65 24.33 2.89
CA ILE A 64 -5.46 25.03 3.36
C ILE A 64 -4.28 24.06 3.31
N THR A 65 -3.45 24.23 2.29
CA THR A 65 -2.23 23.45 2.05
C THR A 65 -1.03 23.99 2.80
N ASP A 66 -1.05 25.28 3.17
CA ASP A 66 0.02 25.99 3.87
C ASP A 66 -0.58 26.79 5.04
N LEU A 67 -0.40 26.24 6.24
CA LEU A 67 -0.88 26.85 7.48
C LEU A 67 -0.11 28.13 7.82
N ASP A 68 1.19 28.20 7.56
CA ASP A 68 2.02 29.36 7.88
C ASP A 68 1.61 30.59 7.05
N SER A 69 1.41 30.41 5.74
CA SER A 69 0.96 31.49 4.86
C SER A 69 -0.45 31.95 5.19
N PHE A 70 -1.34 31.02 5.55
CA PHE A 70 -2.70 31.34 5.99
C PHE A 70 -2.70 32.14 7.29
N GLU A 71 -1.91 31.72 8.28
CA GLU A 71 -1.83 32.41 9.57
C GLU A 71 -1.28 33.84 9.43
N ARG A 72 -0.26 34.04 8.58
CA ARG A 72 0.24 35.38 8.25
C ARG A 72 -0.81 36.25 7.58
N TYR A 73 -1.57 35.69 6.64
CA TYR A 73 -2.66 36.42 5.98
C TYR A 73 -3.73 36.88 6.97
N VAL A 74 -4.19 35.98 7.85
CA VAL A 74 -5.20 36.29 8.87
C VAL A 74 -4.69 37.34 9.85
N LYS A 75 -3.44 37.24 10.31
CA LYS A 75 -2.85 38.21 11.25
C LYS A 75 -2.59 39.58 10.62
N ALA A 76 -2.29 39.64 9.33
CA ALA A 76 -2.03 40.90 8.62
C ALA A 76 -3.31 41.64 8.21
N LYS A 77 -4.44 40.94 8.12
CA LYS A 77 -5.74 41.53 7.84
C LYS A 77 -6.36 42.09 9.13
N GLN A 78 -6.72 43.37 9.11
CA GLN A 78 -7.76 43.87 10.01
C GLN A 78 -9.12 43.51 9.39
N PHE A 79 -9.94 42.82 10.16
CA PHE A 79 -11.32 42.51 9.81
C PHE A 79 -12.20 43.51 10.59
N ASP A 80 -13.02 44.29 9.88
CA ASP A 80 -14.06 45.14 10.47
C ASP A 80 -15.23 44.31 11.00
#